data_AF-A0A0J0V398-F1
#
_entry.id   AF-A0A0J0V398-F1
#
_cell.length_a   1.000
_cell.length_b   1.000
_cell.length_c   1.000
_cell.angle_alpha   90.00
_cell.angle_beta   90.00
_cell.angle_gamma   90.00
#
_symmetry.space_group_name_H-M   'P 1'
#
loop_
_entity.id
_entity.type
_entity.pdbx_description
1 polymer ?
#
loop_
_entity_poly.entity_id
_entity_poly.type
_entity_poly.pdbx_seq_one_letter_code
_entity_poly.pdbx_strand_id
1 'polypeptide(L)'
;MANAGGRRPVSDARLEAIKKLFPKAVVEGGLDWKLLREELGDRGEETYAFMWPGKAEARRLAETPASGGLRPDRTASKQWETTNNWYIEGDNLEVLKLLRTSHAGAVQMIYIDPPYNTGKVLTYKDHWRQKKSAPARRKDIEEARAHAGWLNMMYPRLLVARELLAETGAMFISIDDTEQANLKKMCDELFGERNFVATFIWQRAFSPVNMNKFASRNHDFILCYAKNIDRLAWYGLPRHPEADGRYANPDNDPRGPWTSGDLSVGPPIPEKIYDIVTPGGRIVSPPHGYCWRVTKERFAELAADNRIWFGKDGNGVPRLKRFLSEVKPTVTPLTIWTHDEVSHSQEAKKELKELFGGLAVMDYPKPVKLIQRMVALTTRDDDLILDFFSGSATTAHAVMQQNAEDGGRRSFLMVQLPEPLAETSAAYRAGFRTICDIGRERIHRAGEKIVRETGKTELDIGFRVFRLEKKSKQPAR
;
A
#
# COMPACT_ATOMS: atom_id res chain seq x y z
N MET A 1 38.82 14.79 13.44
CA MET A 1 39.86 13.81 13.09
C MET A 1 39.25 12.44 13.21
N ALA A 2 39.47 11.64 12.17
CA ALA A 2 38.88 10.33 11.98
C ALA A 2 39.56 9.28 12.86
N ASN A 3 38.83 8.17 13.04
CA ASN A 3 39.32 6.80 13.27
C ASN A 3 40.08 6.55 14.58
N ALA A 4 39.99 5.40 15.24
CA ALA A 4 39.50 4.09 14.83
C ALA A 4 38.89 3.41 16.06
N GLY A 5 37.83 2.63 15.87
CA GLY A 5 37.52 1.57 16.83
C GLY A 5 38.76 0.68 16.93
N GLY A 6 39.25 0.49 18.16
CA GLY A 6 40.42 -0.31 18.44
C GLY A 6 40.23 -1.75 17.98
N ARG A 7 40.58 -2.02 16.73
CA ARG A 7 40.95 -3.36 16.28
C ARG A 7 42.32 -3.61 16.88
N ARG A 8 42.44 -4.67 17.69
CA ARG A 8 43.75 -5.16 18.15
C ARG A 8 44.65 -5.31 16.92
N PRO A 9 45.88 -4.78 16.91
CA PRO A 9 46.81 -5.05 15.82
C PRO A 9 46.95 -6.57 15.72
N VAL A 10 46.75 -7.09 14.51
CA VAL A 10 47.09 -8.48 14.20
C VAL A 10 48.59 -8.59 14.49
N SER A 11 49.01 -9.49 15.38
CA SER A 11 50.43 -9.65 15.70
C SER A 11 51.23 -9.88 14.42
N ASP A 12 52.41 -9.28 14.28
CA ASP A 12 53.24 -9.37 13.06
C ASP A 12 53.41 -10.82 12.59
N ALA A 13 53.52 -11.78 13.52
CA ALA A 13 53.59 -13.22 13.22
C ALA A 13 52.35 -13.79 12.49
N ARG A 14 51.15 -13.26 12.77
CA ARG A 14 49.91 -13.67 12.09
C ARG A 14 49.78 -13.02 10.73
N LEU A 15 50.21 -11.76 10.60
CA LEU A 15 50.28 -11.08 9.30
C LEU A 15 51.26 -11.77 8.36
N GLU A 16 52.42 -12.21 8.87
CA GLU A 16 53.39 -13.01 8.09
C GLU A 16 52.85 -14.37 7.70
N ALA A 17 52.13 -15.07 8.60
CA ALA A 17 51.47 -16.32 8.25
C ALA A 17 50.40 -16.14 7.15
N ILE A 18 49.64 -15.05 7.22
CA ILE A 18 48.63 -14.72 6.20
C ILE A 18 49.31 -14.34 4.88
N LYS A 19 50.38 -13.51 4.91
CA LYS A 19 51.15 -13.14 3.72
C LYS A 19 51.77 -14.35 3.02
N LYS A 20 52.19 -15.37 3.78
CA LYS A 20 52.73 -16.61 3.22
C LYS A 20 51.68 -17.41 2.44
N LEU A 21 50.43 -17.40 2.90
CA LEU A 21 49.32 -18.12 2.28
C LEU A 21 48.62 -17.30 1.18
N PHE A 22 48.54 -15.99 1.37
CA PHE A 22 47.80 -15.02 0.57
C PHE A 22 48.66 -13.75 0.39
N PRO A 23 49.65 -13.80 -0.52
CA PRO A 23 50.66 -12.74 -0.64
C PRO A 23 50.11 -11.43 -1.19
N LYS A 24 49.10 -11.44 -2.08
CA LYS A 24 48.49 -10.19 -2.59
C LYS A 24 47.54 -9.58 -1.57
N ALA A 25 47.04 -10.36 -0.62
CA ALA A 25 46.16 -9.87 0.42
C ALA A 25 46.84 -8.91 1.42
N VAL A 26 48.17 -8.91 1.52
CA VAL A 26 48.91 -8.08 2.48
C VAL A 26 49.63 -6.95 1.75
N VAL A 27 49.18 -5.72 1.96
CA VAL A 27 49.69 -4.49 1.33
C VAL A 27 50.39 -3.59 2.36
N GLU A 28 51.10 -2.55 1.91
CA GLU A 28 51.67 -1.55 2.83
C GLU A 28 50.55 -0.92 3.67
N GLY A 29 50.58 -1.17 4.99
CA GLY A 29 49.55 -0.75 5.94
C GLY A 29 48.65 -1.86 6.49
N GLY A 30 48.79 -3.11 6.03
CA GLY A 30 48.16 -4.29 6.64
C GLY A 30 47.41 -5.19 5.65
N LEU A 31 46.39 -5.89 6.15
CA LEU A 31 45.59 -6.84 5.38
C LEU A 31 44.48 -6.14 4.57
N ASP A 32 44.51 -6.32 3.25
CA ASP A 32 43.44 -5.96 2.32
C ASP A 32 42.44 -7.12 2.18
N TRP A 33 41.24 -6.92 2.73
CA TRP A 33 40.18 -7.92 2.76
C TRP A 33 39.59 -8.25 1.39
N LYS A 34 39.71 -7.35 0.40
CA LYS A 34 39.23 -7.60 -0.96
C LYS A 34 40.20 -8.52 -1.69
N LEU A 35 41.50 -8.21 -1.64
CA LEU A 35 42.55 -9.05 -2.22
C LEU A 35 42.63 -10.43 -1.56
N LEU A 36 42.36 -10.51 -0.24
CA LEU A 36 42.26 -11.80 0.46
C LEU A 36 41.14 -12.68 -0.09
N ARG A 37 39.95 -12.13 -0.36
CA ARG A 37 38.83 -12.89 -0.95
C ARG A 37 39.17 -13.35 -2.37
N GLU A 38 39.75 -12.47 -3.17
CA GLU A 38 40.20 -12.80 -4.52
C GLU A 38 41.24 -13.95 -4.52
N GLU A 39 42.21 -13.93 -3.60
CA GLU A 39 43.20 -15.00 -3.47
C GLU A 39 42.64 -16.30 -2.85
N LEU A 40 41.60 -16.21 -2.03
CA LEU A 40 40.85 -17.38 -1.55
C LEU A 40 40.00 -18.04 -2.64
N GLY A 41 39.97 -17.49 -3.86
CA GLY A 41 39.10 -17.97 -4.93
C GLY A 41 37.62 -17.64 -4.71
N ASP A 42 37.31 -16.82 -3.70
CA ASP A 42 36.00 -16.24 -3.48
C ASP A 42 35.79 -15.13 -4.51
N ARG A 43 35.44 -15.55 -5.72
CA ARG A 43 35.02 -14.62 -6.79
C ARG A 43 33.69 -13.95 -6.46
N GLY A 44 32.98 -14.43 -5.43
CA GLY A 44 31.57 -14.15 -5.19
C GLY A 44 30.72 -14.57 -6.39
N GLU A 45 29.56 -15.17 -6.16
CA GLU A 45 28.52 -15.01 -7.17
C GLU A 45 28.10 -13.54 -7.11
N GLU A 46 28.41 -12.76 -8.15
CA GLU A 46 27.90 -11.39 -8.27
C GLU A 46 26.37 -11.46 -8.28
N THR A 47 25.78 -11.17 -7.13
CA THR A 47 24.34 -11.17 -6.93
C THR A 47 23.86 -9.73 -6.85
N TYR A 48 22.70 -9.47 -7.45
CA TYR A 48 22.06 -8.16 -7.33
C TYR A 48 21.81 -7.84 -5.85
N ALA A 49 22.28 -6.68 -5.38
CA ALA A 49 22.10 -6.24 -4.00
C ALA A 49 21.70 -4.76 -3.92
N PHE A 50 20.60 -4.47 -3.22
CA PHE A 50 20.19 -3.11 -2.90
C PHE A 50 20.90 -2.62 -1.63
N MET A 51 21.95 -1.82 -1.76
CA MET A 51 22.85 -1.43 -0.65
C MET A 51 22.83 0.08 -0.37
N TRP A 52 22.85 0.46 0.91
CA TRP A 52 23.05 1.85 1.35
C TRP A 52 23.73 1.91 2.73
N PRO A 53 24.36 3.05 3.09
CA PRO A 53 24.93 3.25 4.43
C PRO A 53 23.88 3.22 5.54
N GLY A 54 24.07 2.34 6.52
CA GLY A 54 23.18 2.21 7.69
C GLY A 54 22.20 1.04 7.63
N LYS A 55 22.06 0.37 6.49
CA LYS A 55 21.16 -0.79 6.30
C LYS A 55 21.24 -1.85 7.41
N ALA A 56 22.46 -2.26 7.78
CA ALA A 56 22.65 -3.27 8.81
C ALA A 56 22.19 -2.81 10.20
N GLU A 57 22.34 -1.53 10.52
CA GLU A 57 21.84 -0.95 11.76
C GLU A 57 20.32 -0.81 11.74
N ALA A 58 19.76 -0.36 10.61
CA ALA A 58 18.33 -0.27 10.38
C ALA A 58 17.65 -1.65 10.57
N ARG A 59 18.26 -2.73 10.08
CA ARG A 59 17.79 -4.10 10.34
C ARG A 59 17.83 -4.46 11.83
N ARG A 60 18.98 -4.26 12.50
CA ARG A 60 19.11 -4.53 13.94
C ARG A 60 18.09 -3.76 14.77
N LEU A 61 17.79 -2.52 14.39
CA LEU A 61 16.83 -1.69 15.10
C LEU A 61 15.41 -2.27 15.08
N ALA A 62 15.03 -3.03 14.05
CA ALA A 62 13.73 -3.71 13.99
C ALA A 62 13.64 -4.91 14.94
N GLU A 63 14.79 -5.52 15.25
CA GLU A 63 14.91 -6.70 16.11
C GLU A 63 15.00 -6.33 17.59
N THR A 64 15.35 -5.09 17.92
CA THR A 64 15.42 -4.67 19.33
C THR A 64 14.04 -4.68 19.98
N PRO A 65 13.95 -5.02 21.29
CA PRO A 65 12.71 -4.85 22.05
C PRO A 65 12.27 -3.38 22.07
N ALA A 66 10.96 -3.16 22.19
CA ALA A 66 10.44 -1.82 22.44
C ALA A 66 10.99 -1.26 23.76
N SER A 67 11.36 0.01 23.75
CA SER A 67 11.91 0.76 24.89
C SER A 67 10.85 1.17 25.93
N GLY A 68 9.58 0.90 25.66
CA GLY A 68 8.44 1.41 26.41
C GLY A 68 7.27 0.44 26.48
N GLY A 69 6.11 0.96 26.89
CA GLY A 69 4.81 0.30 26.86
C GLY A 69 3.71 1.29 26.46
N LEU A 70 2.51 0.77 26.20
CA LEU A 70 1.34 1.59 25.90
C LEU A 70 0.55 1.87 27.18
N ARG A 71 0.43 3.15 27.55
CA ARG A 71 -0.45 3.59 28.62
C ARG A 71 -1.81 4.00 28.04
N PRO A 72 -2.93 3.46 28.56
CA PRO A 72 -4.26 3.90 28.13
C PRO A 72 -4.54 5.34 28.57
N ASP A 73 -5.27 6.08 27.73
CA ASP A 73 -5.86 7.37 28.07
C ASP A 73 -7.37 7.37 27.85
N ARG A 74 -8.11 7.05 28.91
CA ARG A 74 -9.57 6.99 28.87
C ARG A 74 -10.23 8.35 28.64
N THR A 75 -9.61 9.46 29.04
CA THR A 75 -10.24 10.80 28.88
C THR A 75 -10.16 11.29 27.45
N ALA A 76 -9.10 10.94 26.72
CA ALA A 76 -8.98 11.24 25.28
C ALA A 76 -9.71 10.22 24.38
N SER A 77 -10.29 9.17 24.94
CA SER A 77 -10.97 8.10 24.20
C SER A 77 -12.45 8.38 23.98
N LYS A 78 -13.02 7.79 22.94
CA LYS A 78 -14.47 7.82 22.65
C LYS A 78 -15.02 6.39 22.70
N GLN A 79 -16.12 6.17 23.43
CA GLN A 79 -16.79 4.86 23.53
C GLN A 79 -15.84 3.71 23.92
N TRP A 80 -15.04 3.92 24.98
CA TRP A 80 -13.99 3.00 25.41
C TRP A 80 -14.41 1.53 25.52
N GLU A 81 -15.57 1.28 26.14
CA GLU A 81 -15.99 -0.09 26.47
C GLU A 81 -16.46 -0.88 25.24
N THR A 82 -16.96 -0.20 24.19
CA THR A 82 -17.59 -0.86 23.04
C THR A 82 -16.74 -0.84 21.77
N THR A 83 -15.79 0.09 21.67
CA THR A 83 -15.01 0.26 20.44
C THR A 83 -13.89 -0.76 20.28
N ASN A 84 -13.66 -1.20 19.05
CA ASN A 84 -12.50 -1.99 18.64
C ASN A 84 -11.37 -1.14 18.05
N ASN A 85 -11.60 0.16 17.85
CA ASN A 85 -10.67 1.06 17.18
C ASN A 85 -9.63 1.64 18.14
N TRP A 86 -8.39 1.80 17.68
CA TRP A 86 -7.26 2.27 18.48
C TRP A 86 -6.59 3.48 17.83
N TYR A 87 -6.22 4.45 18.66
CA TYR A 87 -5.40 5.61 18.29
C TYR A 87 -4.19 5.72 19.22
N ILE A 88 -3.00 5.46 18.69
CA ILE A 88 -1.77 5.36 19.48
C ILE A 88 -0.87 6.56 19.21
N GLU A 89 -0.52 7.30 20.26
CA GLU A 89 0.44 8.40 20.19
C GLU A 89 1.85 7.90 20.55
N GLY A 90 2.79 8.00 19.61
CA GLY A 90 4.16 7.60 19.86
C GLY A 90 5.00 7.49 18.59
N ASP A 91 6.29 7.18 18.76
CA ASP A 91 7.12 6.78 17.62
C ASP A 91 6.59 5.46 17.07
N ASN A 92 6.28 5.47 15.78
CA ASN A 92 5.65 4.33 15.11
C ASN A 92 6.52 3.07 15.10
N LEU A 93 7.86 3.16 15.06
CA LEU A 93 8.69 1.96 15.13
C LEU A 93 8.57 1.28 16.50
N GLU A 94 8.59 2.05 17.57
CA GLU A 94 8.44 1.53 18.93
C GLU A 94 7.03 0.96 19.17
N VAL A 95 6.00 1.60 18.61
CA VAL A 95 4.63 1.09 18.67
C VAL A 95 4.48 -0.20 17.85
N LEU A 96 5.01 -0.26 16.62
CA LEU A 96 4.98 -1.47 15.79
C LEU A 96 5.64 -2.67 16.50
N LYS A 97 6.77 -2.44 17.19
CA LYS A 97 7.43 -3.48 18.01
C LYS A 97 6.57 -3.99 19.16
N LEU A 98 5.76 -3.12 19.78
CA LEU A 98 4.80 -3.53 20.82
C LEU A 98 3.64 -4.31 20.23
N LEU A 99 3.12 -3.88 19.09
CA LEU A 99 2.02 -4.54 18.39
C LEU A 99 2.41 -5.93 17.87
N ARG A 100 3.68 -6.15 17.56
CA ARG A 100 4.19 -7.47 17.15
C ARG A 100 3.81 -8.58 18.13
N THR A 101 3.73 -8.31 19.42
CA THR A 101 3.37 -9.33 20.42
C THR A 101 1.88 -9.71 20.38
N SER A 102 0.99 -8.80 19.98
CA SER A 102 -0.47 -8.99 20.08
C SER A 102 -1.20 -9.04 18.72
N HIS A 103 -0.60 -8.54 17.65
CA HIS A 103 -1.24 -8.35 16.34
C HIS A 103 -0.41 -8.95 15.17
N ALA A 104 0.59 -9.79 15.46
CA ALA A 104 1.31 -10.51 14.41
C ALA A 104 0.34 -11.36 13.57
N GLY A 105 0.40 -11.23 12.25
CA GLY A 105 -0.47 -11.96 11.33
C GLY A 105 -1.96 -11.60 11.39
N ALA A 106 -2.35 -10.52 12.08
CA ALA A 106 -3.76 -10.16 12.30
C ALA A 106 -4.25 -8.97 11.46
N VAL A 107 -3.34 -8.18 10.89
CA VAL A 107 -3.69 -6.97 10.14
C VAL A 107 -3.99 -7.33 8.68
N GLN A 108 -5.22 -7.09 8.22
CA GLN A 108 -5.60 -7.41 6.84
C GLN A 108 -5.09 -6.35 5.85
N MET A 109 -5.11 -5.07 6.23
CA MET A 109 -4.64 -3.99 5.38
C MET A 109 -3.73 -3.04 6.15
N ILE A 110 -2.59 -2.73 5.55
CA ILE A 110 -1.76 -1.60 5.97
C ILE A 110 -1.85 -0.52 4.90
N TYR A 111 -2.18 0.71 5.29
CA TYR A 111 -1.97 1.89 4.45
C TYR A 111 -1.02 2.84 5.16
N ILE A 112 -0.06 3.40 4.43
CA ILE A 112 0.79 4.47 4.96
C ILE A 112 1.04 5.56 3.93
N ASP A 113 1.13 6.79 4.45
CA ASP A 113 1.55 7.99 3.73
C ASP A 113 2.83 8.55 4.37
N PRO A 114 3.99 7.91 4.15
CA PRO A 114 5.25 8.34 4.75
C PRO A 114 5.67 9.71 4.19
N PRO A 115 6.58 10.45 4.87
CA PRO A 115 7.11 11.69 4.31
C PRO A 115 7.89 11.44 3.02
N TYR A 116 7.59 12.15 1.92
CA TYR A 116 8.16 11.88 0.59
C TYR A 116 9.62 12.34 0.37
N ASN A 117 10.31 12.82 1.42
CA ASN A 117 11.70 13.29 1.35
C ASN A 117 11.97 14.44 0.34
N THR A 118 10.99 15.30 0.07
CA THR A 118 11.09 16.40 -0.92
C THR A 118 11.98 17.59 -0.49
N GLY A 119 12.94 17.39 0.42
CA GLY A 119 13.85 18.44 0.93
C GLY A 119 13.39 19.18 2.19
N LYS A 120 12.20 18.89 2.75
CA LYS A 120 11.83 19.32 4.11
C LYS A 120 12.50 18.42 5.16
N VAL A 121 12.82 18.97 6.33
CA VAL A 121 13.48 18.22 7.42
C VAL A 121 12.59 17.05 7.84
N LEU A 122 13.08 15.82 7.69
CA LEU A 122 12.43 14.62 8.26
C LEU A 122 12.37 14.79 9.78
N THR A 123 11.17 14.74 10.36
CA THR A 123 10.94 14.96 11.80
C THR A 123 11.36 13.77 12.66
N TYR A 124 11.52 12.58 12.06
CA TYR A 124 12.13 11.42 12.69
C TYR A 124 13.63 11.68 12.90
N LYS A 125 14.00 11.99 14.14
CA LYS A 125 15.37 12.26 14.59
C LYS A 125 16.18 10.96 14.65
N ASP A 126 16.45 10.35 13.50
CA ASP A 126 17.53 9.38 13.43
C ASP A 126 18.85 10.14 13.50
N HIS A 127 19.65 9.85 14.53
CA HIS A 127 20.93 10.50 14.85
C HIS A 127 21.99 10.43 13.71
N TRP A 128 21.66 9.86 12.57
CA TRP A 128 22.56 9.74 11.42
C TRP A 128 22.87 11.11 10.77
N ARG A 129 21.92 12.07 10.76
CA ARG A 129 22.18 13.45 10.28
C ARG A 129 23.22 14.19 11.14
N GLN A 130 23.49 13.71 12.37
CA GLN A 130 24.33 14.42 13.34
C GLN A 130 25.83 14.10 13.27
N LYS A 131 26.29 13.16 12.42
CA LYS A 131 27.73 13.03 12.15
C LYS A 131 28.19 14.15 11.20
N LYS A 132 28.40 15.34 11.77
CA LYS A 132 29.14 16.46 11.14
C LYS A 132 30.61 16.05 10.92
N SER A 133 30.90 15.29 9.87
CA SER A 133 32.25 15.15 9.35
C SER A 133 32.36 15.87 8.01
N ALA A 134 33.01 17.04 8.07
CA ALA A 134 33.36 17.96 6.99
C ALA A 134 32.18 18.57 6.19
N PRO A 135 32.27 19.85 5.77
CA PRO A 135 31.31 20.41 4.82
C PRO A 135 31.33 19.56 3.55
N ALA A 136 30.20 18.94 3.22
CA ALA A 136 30.05 18.28 1.93
C ALA A 136 30.11 19.38 0.86
N ARG A 137 31.28 19.57 0.25
CA ARG A 137 31.47 20.54 -0.85
C ARG A 137 30.80 20.10 -2.16
N ARG A 138 30.03 19.00 -2.15
CA ARG A 138 29.56 18.29 -3.33
C ARG A 138 28.12 17.80 -3.11
N LYS A 139 27.19 18.27 -3.96
CA LYS A 139 25.73 18.13 -3.85
C LYS A 139 25.25 16.67 -3.93
N ASP A 140 25.94 15.87 -4.72
CA ASP A 140 25.78 14.41 -4.87
C ASP A 140 25.88 13.65 -3.54
N ILE A 141 26.83 14.04 -2.67
CA ILE A 141 27.01 13.39 -1.36
C ILE A 141 25.85 13.73 -0.41
N GLU A 142 25.30 14.93 -0.50
CA GLU A 142 24.15 15.35 0.32
C GLU A 142 22.87 14.62 -0.10
N GLU A 143 22.63 14.48 -1.40
CA GLU A 143 21.51 13.71 -1.96
C GLU A 143 21.59 12.22 -1.57
N ALA A 144 22.75 11.59 -1.76
CA ALA A 144 22.96 10.19 -1.36
C ALA A 144 22.73 9.96 0.15
N ARG A 145 23.17 10.93 0.96
CA ARG A 145 22.90 10.94 2.40
C ARG A 145 21.39 11.05 2.67
N ALA A 146 20.68 11.97 2.02
CA ALA A 146 19.25 12.15 2.20
C ALA A 146 18.45 10.86 1.94
N HIS A 147 18.74 10.18 0.83
CA HIS A 147 18.14 8.87 0.51
C HIS A 147 18.46 7.82 1.57
N ALA A 148 19.73 7.66 1.95
CA ALA A 148 20.14 6.71 2.98
C ALA A 148 19.44 6.96 4.32
N GLY A 149 19.22 8.23 4.68
CA GLY A 149 18.46 8.61 5.87
C GLY A 149 17.00 8.18 5.83
N TRP A 150 16.33 8.42 4.71
CA TRP A 150 14.95 8.00 4.52
C TRP A 150 14.82 6.47 4.53
N LEU A 151 15.73 5.77 3.85
CA LEU A 151 15.82 4.31 3.86
C LEU A 151 16.03 3.76 5.28
N ASN A 152 16.91 4.35 6.08
CA ASN A 152 17.17 3.93 7.47
C ASN A 152 15.95 4.12 8.38
N MET A 153 15.12 5.13 8.11
CA MET A 153 13.86 5.36 8.83
C MET A 153 12.79 4.35 8.40
N MET A 154 12.60 4.13 7.10
CA MET A 154 11.53 3.29 6.57
C MET A 154 11.79 1.79 6.73
N TYR A 155 13.02 1.33 6.51
CA TYR A 155 13.36 -0.10 6.52
C TYR A 155 12.91 -0.86 7.79
N PRO A 156 13.24 -0.41 9.02
CA PRO A 156 12.81 -1.13 10.22
C PRO A 156 11.29 -1.13 10.39
N ARG A 157 10.62 -0.05 9.97
CA ARG A 157 9.16 0.08 10.08
C ARG A 157 8.47 -0.90 9.14
N LEU A 158 8.89 -0.96 7.88
CA LEU A 158 8.33 -1.90 6.91
C LEU A 158 8.63 -3.36 7.27
N LEU A 159 9.81 -3.64 7.83
CA LEU A 159 10.17 -4.98 8.30
C LEU A 159 9.20 -5.47 9.39
N VAL A 160 8.98 -4.67 10.44
CA VAL A 160 8.04 -5.03 11.52
C VAL A 160 6.59 -5.02 11.01
N ALA A 161 6.20 -4.05 10.19
CA ALA A 161 4.85 -3.97 9.62
C ALA A 161 4.48 -5.23 8.81
N ARG A 162 5.43 -5.79 8.05
CA ARG A 162 5.24 -7.05 7.33
C ARG A 162 4.89 -8.21 8.26
N GLU A 163 5.40 -8.24 9.50
CA GLU A 163 5.09 -9.29 10.48
C GLU A 163 3.66 -9.16 11.04
N LEU A 164 3.10 -7.94 11.05
CA LEU A 164 1.72 -7.69 11.49
C LEU A 164 0.68 -8.10 10.43
N LEU A 165 1.04 -8.06 9.15
CA LEU A 165 0.14 -8.44 8.07
C LEU A 165 -0.27 -9.91 8.14
N ALA A 166 -1.57 -10.16 8.01
CA ALA A 166 -2.13 -11.47 7.75
C ALA A 166 -1.59 -12.04 6.44
N GLU A 167 -1.57 -13.36 6.32
CA GLU A 167 -1.15 -14.06 5.09
C GLU A 167 -1.99 -13.65 3.87
N THR A 168 -3.26 -13.30 4.10
CA THR A 168 -4.22 -12.81 3.10
C THR A 168 -4.14 -11.28 2.89
N GLY A 169 -3.28 -10.59 3.63
CA GLY A 169 -3.26 -9.14 3.73
C GLY A 169 -2.40 -8.43 2.70
N ALA A 170 -2.65 -7.12 2.56
CA ALA A 170 -1.94 -6.24 1.63
C ALA A 170 -1.46 -4.94 2.30
N MET A 171 -0.35 -4.42 1.79
CA MET A 171 0.21 -3.13 2.17
C MET A 171 0.20 -2.17 0.98
N PHE A 172 -0.35 -0.97 1.22
CA PHE A 172 -0.38 0.15 0.30
C PHE A 172 0.48 1.29 0.83
N ILE A 173 1.36 1.83 -0.01
CA ILE A 173 2.29 2.89 0.38
C ILE A 173 2.23 4.03 -0.64
N SER A 174 1.73 5.19 -0.22
CA SER A 174 1.77 6.41 -1.03
C SER A 174 3.19 6.98 -1.11
N ILE A 175 3.61 7.41 -2.29
CA ILE A 175 4.93 7.99 -2.52
C ILE A 175 4.94 8.85 -3.79
N ASP A 176 5.88 9.80 -3.90
CA ASP A 176 6.13 10.55 -5.13
C ASP A 176 7.39 10.04 -5.88
N ASP A 177 7.76 10.74 -6.95
CA ASP A 177 8.95 10.45 -7.74
C ASP A 177 10.27 10.41 -6.94
N THR A 178 10.35 11.10 -5.79
CA THR A 178 11.59 11.30 -5.04
C THR A 178 12.15 9.98 -4.51
N GLU A 179 11.27 9.12 -3.96
CA GLU A 179 11.67 7.88 -3.31
C GLU A 179 10.98 6.63 -3.87
N GLN A 180 10.09 6.73 -4.88
CA GLN A 180 9.36 5.57 -5.38
C GLN A 180 10.26 4.39 -5.78
N ALA A 181 11.40 4.66 -6.44
CA ALA A 181 12.31 3.61 -6.88
C ALA A 181 13.03 2.94 -5.69
N ASN A 182 13.42 3.73 -4.70
CA ASN A 182 14.06 3.26 -3.48
C ASN A 182 13.10 2.45 -2.62
N LEU A 183 11.86 2.92 -2.48
CA LEU A 183 10.80 2.22 -1.79
C LEU A 183 10.44 0.89 -2.48
N LYS A 184 10.34 0.86 -3.81
CA LYS A 184 10.07 -0.35 -4.58
C LYS A 184 11.14 -1.41 -4.31
N LYS A 185 12.42 -1.06 -4.45
CA LYS A 185 13.55 -1.98 -4.16
C LYS A 185 13.56 -2.45 -2.71
N MET A 186 13.22 -1.57 -1.77
CA MET A 186 13.10 -1.93 -0.35
C MET A 186 11.99 -2.95 -0.12
N CYS A 187 10.82 -2.73 -0.73
CA CYS A 187 9.69 -3.65 -0.62
C CYS A 187 9.97 -4.98 -1.31
N ASP A 188 10.65 -4.99 -2.47
CA ASP A 188 11.08 -6.22 -3.14
C ASP A 188 11.97 -7.08 -2.24
N GLU A 189 12.90 -6.46 -1.49
CA GLU A 189 13.72 -7.18 -0.53
C GLU A 189 12.93 -7.70 0.68
N LEU A 190 12.01 -6.88 1.23
CA LEU A 190 11.30 -7.22 2.46
C LEU A 190 10.15 -8.20 2.25
N PHE A 191 9.38 -8.02 1.18
CA PHE A 191 8.22 -8.85 0.84
C PHE A 191 8.56 -9.97 -0.13
N GLY A 192 9.65 -9.85 -0.89
CA GLY A 192 9.93 -10.69 -2.05
C GLY A 192 9.27 -10.11 -3.30
N GLU A 193 10.01 -10.01 -4.40
CA GLU A 193 9.53 -9.40 -5.65
C GLU A 193 8.25 -10.08 -6.19
N ARG A 194 8.11 -11.40 -6.04
CA ARG A 194 6.90 -12.14 -6.43
C ARG A 194 5.63 -11.66 -5.71
N ASN A 195 5.76 -11.04 -4.53
CA ASN A 195 4.63 -10.54 -3.76
C ASN A 195 4.20 -9.11 -4.13
N PHE A 196 4.85 -8.50 -5.14
CA PHE A 196 4.40 -7.24 -5.71
C PHE A 196 3.08 -7.43 -6.47
N VAL A 197 2.06 -6.64 -6.11
CA VAL A 197 0.73 -6.71 -6.74
C VAL A 197 0.66 -5.77 -7.93
N ALA A 198 0.85 -4.47 -7.67
CA ALA A 198 0.80 -3.42 -8.69
C ALA A 198 1.34 -2.09 -8.14
N THR A 199 1.68 -1.20 -9.06
CA THR A 199 1.78 0.24 -8.77
C THR A 199 0.51 0.90 -9.27
N PHE A 200 -0.24 1.51 -8.36
CA PHE A 200 -1.38 2.35 -8.72
C PHE A 200 -0.91 3.81 -8.88
N ILE A 201 -1.43 4.48 -9.90
CA ILE A 201 -1.19 5.90 -10.17
C ILE A 201 -2.41 6.67 -9.72
N TRP A 202 -2.24 7.56 -8.74
CA TRP A 202 -3.31 8.43 -8.27
C TRP A 202 -3.16 9.82 -8.89
N GLN A 203 -4.15 10.26 -9.66
CA GLN A 203 -4.22 11.60 -10.22
C GLN A 203 -4.54 12.65 -9.15
N ARG A 204 -3.53 13.09 -8.39
CA ARG A 204 -3.69 14.05 -7.28
C ARG A 204 -4.02 15.48 -7.72
N ALA A 205 -3.79 15.83 -8.98
CA ALA A 205 -4.12 17.11 -9.59
C ALA A 205 -4.59 16.91 -11.04
N PHE A 206 -5.47 17.78 -11.53
CA PHE A 206 -6.05 17.65 -12.87
C PHE A 206 -5.78 18.86 -13.76
N SER A 207 -5.63 20.06 -13.18
CA SER A 207 -5.29 21.27 -13.93
C SER A 207 -3.81 21.33 -14.29
N PRO A 208 -3.44 21.65 -15.55
CA PRO A 208 -2.06 21.92 -15.93
C PRO A 208 -1.46 23.10 -15.16
N VAL A 209 -0.18 23.00 -14.81
CA VAL A 209 0.62 24.06 -14.19
C VAL A 209 1.59 24.59 -15.23
N ASN A 210 1.17 25.63 -15.96
CA ASN A 210 1.93 26.21 -17.08
C ASN A 210 3.28 26.84 -16.68
N MET A 211 3.54 27.00 -15.38
CA MET A 211 4.86 27.42 -14.88
C MET A 211 5.91 26.30 -14.89
N ASN A 212 5.50 25.04 -15.05
CA ASN A 212 6.43 23.92 -15.12
C ASN A 212 7.10 23.87 -16.50
N LYS A 213 8.44 23.84 -16.50
CA LYS A 213 9.25 23.86 -17.74
C LYS A 213 8.99 22.68 -18.69
N PHE A 214 8.70 21.49 -18.15
CA PHE A 214 8.64 20.25 -18.95
C PHE A 214 7.28 19.56 -18.86
N ALA A 215 6.82 19.27 -17.64
CA ALA A 215 5.57 18.55 -17.43
C ALA A 215 4.88 19.00 -16.13
N SER A 216 3.56 19.02 -16.15
CA SER A 216 2.72 19.23 -14.96
C SER A 216 2.64 17.93 -14.17
N ARG A 217 3.46 17.79 -13.11
CA ARG A 217 3.41 16.62 -12.23
C ARG A 217 2.07 16.60 -11.49
N ASN A 218 1.20 15.70 -11.92
CA ASN A 218 -0.20 15.69 -11.54
C ASN A 218 -0.64 14.36 -10.89
N HIS A 219 0.30 13.44 -10.68
CA HIS A 219 0.06 12.15 -10.03
C HIS A 219 1.09 11.86 -8.95
N ASP A 220 0.71 10.94 -8.05
CA ASP A 220 1.58 10.23 -7.12
C ASP A 220 1.43 8.71 -7.34
N PHE A 221 2.31 7.93 -6.75
CA PHE A 221 2.31 6.47 -6.80
C PHE A 221 1.75 5.87 -5.51
N ILE A 222 1.12 4.71 -5.63
CA ILE A 222 0.74 3.86 -4.51
C ILE A 222 1.26 2.45 -4.82
N LEU A 223 2.32 2.04 -4.13
CA LEU A 223 2.85 0.69 -4.26
C LEU A 223 1.99 -0.28 -3.44
N CYS A 224 1.61 -1.41 -4.05
CA CYS A 224 0.84 -2.46 -3.39
C CYS A 224 1.64 -3.77 -3.35
N TYR A 225 1.82 -4.31 -2.14
CA TYR A 225 2.43 -5.61 -1.90
C TYR A 225 1.49 -6.50 -1.09
N ALA A 226 1.41 -7.77 -1.45
CA ALA A 226 0.79 -8.79 -0.62
C ALA A 226 1.79 -9.31 0.42
N LYS A 227 1.30 -9.81 1.55
CA LYS A 227 2.13 -10.67 2.41
C LYS A 227 2.50 -11.96 1.68
N ASN A 228 1.51 -12.56 1.04
CA ASN A 228 1.61 -13.76 0.20
C ASN A 228 0.64 -13.62 -0.98
N ILE A 229 1.17 -13.43 -2.19
CA ILE A 229 0.34 -13.15 -3.38
C ILE A 229 -0.58 -14.30 -3.76
N ASP A 230 -0.19 -15.54 -3.48
CA ASP A 230 -0.99 -16.72 -3.79
C ASP A 230 -2.22 -16.85 -2.86
N ARG A 231 -2.22 -16.12 -1.73
CA ARG A 231 -3.30 -16.12 -0.73
C ARG A 231 -4.01 -14.77 -0.60
N LEU A 232 -3.62 -13.78 -1.37
CA LEU A 232 -4.13 -12.41 -1.25
C LEU A 232 -5.66 -12.37 -1.36
N ALA A 233 -6.32 -11.80 -0.36
CA ALA A 233 -7.74 -11.48 -0.46
C ALA A 233 -7.92 -10.23 -1.34
N TRP A 234 -8.59 -10.41 -2.48
CA TRP A 234 -8.86 -9.34 -3.45
C TRP A 234 -10.31 -9.39 -3.92
N TYR A 235 -11.13 -8.46 -3.41
CA TYR A 235 -12.57 -8.48 -3.61
C TYR A 235 -13.02 -7.78 -4.90
N GLY A 236 -12.15 -6.94 -5.49
CA GLY A 236 -12.48 -6.12 -6.65
C GLY A 236 -13.39 -4.94 -6.29
N LEU A 237 -13.77 -4.15 -7.30
CA LEU A 237 -14.68 -3.01 -7.13
C LEU A 237 -16.10 -3.39 -7.54
N PRO A 238 -17.14 -2.83 -6.91
CA PRO A 238 -18.51 -3.07 -7.36
C PRO A 238 -18.68 -2.64 -8.82
N ARG A 239 -19.42 -3.45 -9.59
CA ARG A 239 -19.76 -3.15 -10.97
C ARG A 239 -20.73 -1.96 -11.03
N HIS A 240 -20.50 -1.03 -11.95
CA HIS A 240 -21.41 0.11 -12.13
C HIS A 240 -22.75 -0.35 -12.72
N PRO A 241 -23.92 0.05 -12.19
CA PRO A 241 -25.24 -0.38 -12.69
C PRO A 241 -25.49 -0.08 -14.17
N GLU A 242 -24.92 0.99 -14.72
CA GLU A 242 -25.03 1.31 -16.15
C GLU A 242 -24.41 0.23 -17.05
N ALA A 243 -23.49 -0.59 -16.52
CA ALA A 243 -22.92 -1.71 -17.24
C ALA A 243 -23.94 -2.84 -17.47
N ASP A 244 -25.11 -2.78 -16.82
CA ASP A 244 -26.18 -3.77 -16.93
C ASP A 244 -27.22 -3.37 -17.98
N GLY A 245 -27.23 -2.12 -18.44
CA GLY A 245 -28.11 -1.63 -19.50
C GLY A 245 -27.92 -2.32 -20.86
N ARG A 246 -26.86 -3.13 -21.02
CA ARG A 246 -26.59 -3.94 -22.22
C ARG A 246 -27.19 -5.35 -22.16
N TYR A 247 -27.81 -5.73 -21.04
CA TYR A 247 -28.42 -7.04 -20.85
C TYR A 247 -29.91 -6.94 -21.13
N ALA A 248 -30.43 -7.91 -21.89
CA ALA A 248 -31.84 -8.03 -22.22
C ALA A 248 -32.24 -9.51 -22.20
N ASN A 249 -33.53 -9.82 -22.21
CA ASN A 249 -34.00 -11.20 -22.32
C ASN A 249 -34.99 -11.36 -23.50
N PRO A 250 -34.55 -11.14 -24.75
CA PRO A 250 -35.45 -11.10 -25.91
C PRO A 250 -36.08 -12.44 -26.26
N ASP A 251 -35.55 -13.55 -25.74
CA ASP A 251 -35.99 -14.91 -26.00
C ASP A 251 -36.57 -15.61 -24.75
N ASN A 252 -36.89 -14.84 -23.70
CA ASN A 252 -37.50 -15.33 -22.46
C ASN A 252 -36.74 -16.50 -21.81
N ASP A 253 -35.41 -16.47 -21.85
CA ASP A 253 -34.58 -17.48 -21.20
C ASP A 253 -34.82 -17.46 -19.68
N PRO A 254 -35.06 -18.61 -19.02
CA PRO A 254 -35.38 -18.66 -17.59
C PRO A 254 -34.24 -18.18 -16.67
N ARG A 255 -33.01 -18.10 -17.19
CA ARG A 255 -31.84 -17.59 -16.44
C ARG A 255 -31.79 -16.06 -16.34
N GLY A 256 -32.71 -15.37 -17.02
CA GLY A 256 -32.85 -13.91 -16.98
C GLY A 256 -32.03 -13.17 -18.05
N PRO A 257 -31.81 -11.85 -17.86
CA PRO A 257 -31.13 -11.00 -18.84
C PRO A 257 -29.73 -11.49 -19.20
N TRP A 258 -29.40 -11.43 -20.49
CA TRP A 258 -28.10 -11.81 -21.05
C TRP A 258 -27.65 -10.79 -22.11
N THR A 259 -26.37 -10.83 -22.46
CA THR A 259 -25.82 -10.04 -23.58
C THR A 259 -25.10 -10.94 -24.59
N SER A 260 -25.06 -10.51 -25.85
CA SER A 260 -24.48 -11.27 -26.96
C SER A 260 -22.95 -11.19 -26.95
N GLY A 261 -22.28 -12.32 -26.77
CA GLY A 261 -20.82 -12.46 -26.88
C GLY A 261 -20.38 -13.13 -28.17
N ASP A 262 -19.21 -12.76 -28.67
CA ASP A 262 -18.63 -13.39 -29.87
C ASP A 262 -18.29 -14.85 -29.61
N LEU A 263 -18.65 -15.72 -30.56
CA LEU A 263 -18.25 -17.12 -30.57
C LEU A 263 -16.97 -17.36 -31.38
N SER A 264 -16.50 -16.39 -32.17
CA SER A 264 -15.23 -16.47 -32.91
C SER A 264 -14.07 -15.85 -32.12
N VAL A 265 -12.86 -16.35 -32.38
CA VAL A 265 -11.59 -15.85 -31.82
C VAL A 265 -10.43 -16.17 -32.76
N GLY A 266 -9.43 -15.29 -32.80
CA GLY A 266 -8.15 -15.53 -33.47
C GLY A 266 -7.01 -15.64 -32.44
N PRO A 267 -5.84 -16.24 -32.79
CA PRO A 267 -5.53 -16.90 -34.08
C PRO A 267 -6.29 -18.23 -34.25
N PRO A 268 -6.36 -18.79 -35.47
CA PRO A 268 -7.14 -19.98 -35.75
C PRO A 268 -6.47 -21.23 -35.16
N ILE A 269 -7.29 -22.09 -34.56
CA ILE A 269 -6.91 -23.42 -34.08
C ILE A 269 -7.65 -24.45 -34.96
N PRO A 270 -6.96 -25.33 -35.70
CA PRO A 270 -7.58 -26.23 -36.69
C PRO A 270 -8.77 -27.02 -36.14
N GLU A 271 -8.67 -27.53 -34.92
CA GLU A 271 -9.69 -28.36 -34.26
C GLU A 271 -10.98 -27.59 -33.96
N LYS A 272 -10.96 -26.26 -34.03
CA LYS A 272 -12.12 -25.39 -33.78
C LYS A 272 -12.65 -24.72 -35.06
N ILE A 273 -12.20 -25.18 -36.22
CA ILE A 273 -12.72 -24.75 -37.52
C ILE A 273 -13.68 -25.81 -38.02
N TYR A 274 -14.97 -25.52 -37.91
CA TYR A 274 -16.04 -26.38 -38.40
C TYR A 274 -17.27 -25.54 -38.76
N ASP A 275 -18.14 -26.11 -39.59
CA ASP A 275 -19.37 -25.46 -39.99
C ASP A 275 -20.47 -25.66 -38.94
N ILE A 276 -21.25 -24.60 -38.72
CA ILE A 276 -22.42 -24.60 -37.86
C ILE A 276 -23.66 -24.41 -38.73
N VAL A 277 -24.61 -25.33 -38.63
CA VAL A 277 -25.93 -25.20 -39.24
C VAL A 277 -26.83 -24.45 -38.25
N THR A 278 -27.35 -23.30 -38.67
CA THR A 278 -28.31 -22.51 -37.90
C THR A 278 -29.70 -23.19 -37.87
N PRO A 279 -30.59 -22.87 -36.92
CA PRO A 279 -31.98 -23.33 -36.92
C PRO A 279 -32.72 -23.07 -38.24
N GLY A 280 -32.40 -21.98 -38.94
CA GLY A 280 -32.96 -21.65 -40.26
C GLY A 280 -32.33 -22.40 -41.45
N GLY A 281 -31.40 -23.33 -41.22
CA GLY A 281 -30.75 -24.15 -42.24
C GLY A 281 -29.53 -23.52 -42.92
N ARG A 282 -29.20 -22.26 -42.63
CA ARG A 282 -27.96 -21.63 -43.13
C ARG A 282 -26.73 -22.26 -42.51
N ILE A 283 -25.70 -22.45 -43.32
CA ILE A 283 -24.37 -22.89 -42.88
C ILE A 283 -23.49 -21.66 -42.61
N VAL A 284 -22.83 -21.65 -41.45
CA VAL A 284 -21.94 -20.56 -41.03
C VAL A 284 -20.58 -21.14 -40.63
N SER A 285 -19.53 -20.64 -41.27
CA SER A 285 -18.13 -20.91 -40.95
C SER A 285 -17.52 -19.73 -40.17
N PRO A 286 -16.44 -19.94 -39.39
CA PRO A 286 -15.76 -18.84 -38.73
C PRO A 286 -15.14 -17.88 -39.77
N PRO A 287 -15.02 -16.57 -39.47
CA PRO A 287 -14.38 -15.62 -40.38
C PRO A 287 -12.93 -16.00 -40.71
N HIS A 288 -12.44 -15.59 -41.89
CA HIS A 288 -11.06 -15.86 -42.29
C HIS A 288 -10.05 -15.33 -41.25
N GLY A 289 -9.11 -16.17 -40.82
CA GLY A 289 -8.15 -15.86 -39.75
C GLY A 289 -8.66 -16.10 -38.32
N TYR A 290 -9.86 -16.64 -38.16
CA TYR A 290 -10.48 -16.97 -36.87
C TYR A 290 -10.89 -18.44 -36.85
N CYS A 291 -11.12 -18.96 -35.64
CA CYS A 291 -11.84 -20.20 -35.38
C CYS A 291 -12.97 -19.96 -34.38
N TRP A 292 -13.80 -20.96 -34.10
CA TRP A 292 -14.73 -20.87 -32.98
C TRP A 292 -13.97 -20.91 -31.64
N ARG A 293 -14.54 -20.33 -30.60
CA ARG A 293 -13.97 -20.36 -29.24
C ARG A 293 -13.98 -21.75 -28.63
N VAL A 294 -14.91 -22.58 -29.08
CA VAL A 294 -15.22 -23.91 -28.55
C VAL A 294 -15.12 -24.98 -29.62
N THR A 295 -14.84 -26.22 -29.22
CA THR A 295 -14.89 -27.38 -30.12
C THR A 295 -16.33 -27.69 -30.53
N LYS A 296 -16.51 -28.56 -31.52
CA LYS A 296 -17.84 -28.95 -32.02
C LYS A 296 -18.70 -29.60 -30.93
N GLU A 297 -18.08 -30.40 -30.07
CA GLU A 297 -18.74 -31.10 -28.96
C GLU A 297 -19.23 -30.09 -27.93
N ARG A 298 -18.35 -29.18 -27.50
CA ARG A 298 -18.71 -28.12 -26.53
C ARG A 298 -19.75 -27.16 -27.13
N PHE A 299 -19.71 -26.91 -28.44
CA PHE A 299 -20.77 -26.14 -29.10
C PHE A 299 -22.13 -26.83 -29.00
N ALA A 300 -22.19 -28.14 -29.25
CA ALA A 300 -23.43 -28.91 -29.14
C ALA A 300 -23.98 -28.88 -27.70
N GLU A 301 -23.13 -28.99 -26.68
CA GLU A 301 -23.52 -28.84 -25.27
C GLU A 301 -24.11 -27.45 -24.99
N LEU A 302 -23.44 -26.39 -25.44
CA LEU A 302 -23.91 -25.01 -25.25
C LEU A 302 -25.22 -24.75 -26.00
N ALA A 303 -25.38 -25.32 -27.20
CA ALA A 303 -26.60 -25.20 -27.98
C ALA A 303 -27.77 -25.93 -27.29
N ALA A 304 -27.55 -27.14 -26.77
CA ALA A 304 -28.53 -27.90 -26.00
C ALA A 304 -28.93 -27.19 -24.70
N ASP A 305 -27.99 -26.52 -24.04
CA ASP A 305 -28.23 -25.67 -22.86
C ASP A 305 -28.78 -24.27 -23.23
N ASN A 306 -29.25 -24.07 -24.47
CA ASN A 306 -29.81 -22.80 -24.95
C ASN A 306 -28.88 -21.58 -24.72
N ARG A 307 -27.56 -21.78 -24.76
CA ARG A 307 -26.55 -20.71 -24.59
C ARG A 307 -26.08 -20.11 -25.91
N ILE A 308 -26.53 -20.65 -27.04
CA ILE A 308 -26.21 -20.13 -28.37
C ILE A 308 -27.40 -19.36 -28.91
N TRP A 309 -27.17 -18.11 -29.27
CA TRP A 309 -28.15 -17.25 -29.89
C TRP A 309 -27.82 -17.05 -31.38
N PHE A 310 -28.82 -17.26 -32.23
CA PHE A 310 -28.71 -17.17 -33.69
C PHE A 310 -29.42 -15.93 -34.25
N GLY A 311 -29.55 -14.86 -33.46
CA GLY A 311 -30.36 -13.69 -33.86
C GLY A 311 -31.86 -13.93 -33.68
N LYS A 312 -32.67 -12.89 -33.91
CA LYS A 312 -34.14 -12.95 -33.75
C LYS A 312 -34.80 -13.96 -34.70
N ASP A 313 -34.27 -14.09 -35.91
CA ASP A 313 -34.83 -14.95 -36.95
C ASP A 313 -34.18 -16.35 -36.98
N GLY A 314 -33.33 -16.67 -36.00
CA GLY A 314 -32.67 -17.98 -35.92
C GLY A 314 -31.66 -18.29 -37.03
N ASN A 315 -31.25 -17.29 -37.82
CA ASN A 315 -30.43 -17.46 -39.03
C ASN A 315 -29.13 -16.61 -39.05
N GLY A 316 -28.81 -15.98 -37.92
CA GLY A 316 -27.61 -15.19 -37.71
C GLY A 316 -26.38 -16.04 -37.39
N VAL A 317 -25.21 -15.39 -37.38
CA VAL A 317 -23.96 -16.00 -36.91
C VAL A 317 -24.12 -16.38 -35.43
N PRO A 318 -23.74 -17.59 -35.01
CA PRO A 318 -23.90 -18.04 -33.63
C PRO A 318 -23.12 -17.14 -32.66
N ARG A 319 -23.81 -16.70 -31.62
CA ARG A 319 -23.28 -15.86 -30.54
C ARG A 319 -23.50 -16.55 -29.21
N LEU A 320 -22.59 -16.36 -28.27
CA LEU A 320 -22.71 -16.91 -26.92
C LEU A 320 -23.56 -15.97 -26.05
N LYS A 321 -24.62 -16.48 -25.42
CA LYS A 321 -25.34 -15.75 -24.37
C LYS A 321 -24.46 -15.64 -23.13
N ARG A 322 -24.26 -14.42 -22.65
CA ARG A 322 -23.58 -14.15 -21.37
C ARG A 322 -24.61 -13.63 -20.38
N PHE A 323 -25.03 -14.48 -19.45
CA PHE A 323 -26.09 -14.17 -18.49
C PHE A 323 -25.59 -13.21 -17.41
N LEU A 324 -26.40 -12.21 -17.07
CA LEU A 324 -26.10 -11.25 -16.00
C LEU A 324 -25.91 -11.95 -14.66
N SER A 325 -26.71 -12.98 -14.39
CA SER A 325 -26.65 -13.82 -13.19
C SER A 325 -25.32 -14.59 -13.05
N GLU A 326 -24.58 -14.76 -14.14
CA GLU A 326 -23.28 -15.46 -14.16
C GLU A 326 -22.09 -14.48 -14.19
N VAL A 327 -22.36 -13.17 -14.27
CA VAL A 327 -21.32 -12.16 -14.25
C VAL A 327 -20.92 -11.86 -12.82
N LYS A 328 -19.60 -11.85 -12.57
CA LYS A 328 -19.08 -11.46 -11.26
C LYS A 328 -19.60 -10.07 -10.89
N PRO A 329 -20.11 -9.87 -9.66
CA PRO A 329 -20.63 -8.58 -9.22
C PRO A 329 -19.53 -7.51 -9.09
N THR A 330 -18.27 -7.91 -9.24
CA THR A 330 -17.11 -7.03 -9.13
C THR A 330 -16.26 -7.01 -10.40
N VAL A 331 -15.54 -5.90 -10.57
CA VAL A 331 -14.59 -5.67 -11.65
C VAL A 331 -13.17 -5.56 -11.09
N THR A 332 -12.20 -6.02 -11.88
CA THR A 332 -10.78 -5.81 -11.57
C THR A 332 -10.46 -4.31 -11.74
N PRO A 333 -9.86 -3.66 -10.74
CA PRO A 333 -9.53 -2.23 -10.85
C PRO A 333 -8.44 -2.00 -11.90
N LEU A 334 -8.51 -0.85 -12.57
CA LEU A 334 -7.38 -0.34 -13.35
C LEU A 334 -6.29 0.19 -12.43
N THR A 335 -5.07 0.28 -12.93
CA THR A 335 -3.92 0.80 -12.18
C THR A 335 -3.79 2.32 -12.23
N ILE A 336 -4.62 3.02 -13.00
CA ILE A 336 -4.69 4.48 -13.03
C ILE A 336 -6.02 4.87 -12.40
N TRP A 337 -5.98 5.61 -11.28
CA TRP A 337 -7.15 6.11 -10.58
C TRP A 337 -7.27 7.61 -10.77
N THR A 338 -8.35 8.02 -11.44
CA THR A 338 -8.58 9.42 -11.80
C THR A 338 -9.15 10.21 -10.63
N HIS A 339 -9.05 11.54 -10.71
CA HIS A 339 -9.59 12.39 -9.66
C HIS A 339 -11.12 12.27 -9.51
N ASP A 340 -11.85 11.92 -10.58
CA ASP A 340 -13.31 11.75 -10.52
C ASP A 340 -13.69 10.51 -9.70
N GLU A 341 -12.85 9.48 -9.77
CA GLU A 341 -13.09 8.21 -9.07
C GLU A 341 -12.70 8.26 -7.59
N VAL A 342 -11.55 8.84 -7.28
CA VAL A 342 -10.93 8.75 -5.94
C VAL A 342 -10.63 10.11 -5.30
N SER A 343 -11.12 11.20 -5.90
CA SER A 343 -10.86 12.58 -5.48
C SER A 343 -9.38 12.99 -5.65
N HIS A 344 -9.05 14.24 -5.33
CA HIS A 344 -7.76 14.87 -5.53
C HIS A 344 -7.35 15.75 -4.34
N SER A 345 -6.10 16.25 -4.30
CA SER A 345 -5.55 16.92 -3.11
C SER A 345 -6.31 18.18 -2.69
N GLN A 346 -6.81 18.97 -3.64
CA GLN A 346 -7.53 20.21 -3.33
C GLN A 346 -8.89 19.92 -2.67
N GLU A 347 -9.64 18.93 -3.17
CA GLU A 347 -10.92 18.55 -2.57
C GLU A 347 -10.70 17.93 -1.19
N ALA A 348 -9.69 17.06 -1.01
CA ALA A 348 -9.36 16.51 0.30
C ALA A 348 -9.05 17.60 1.35
N LYS A 349 -8.37 18.68 0.95
CA LYS A 349 -8.11 19.84 1.83
C LYS A 349 -9.39 20.59 2.16
N LYS A 350 -10.28 20.77 1.18
CA LYS A 350 -11.57 21.44 1.34
C LYS A 350 -12.50 20.64 2.25
N GLU A 351 -12.69 19.35 2.00
CA GLU A 351 -13.50 18.44 2.82
C GLU A 351 -13.02 18.41 4.27
N LEU A 352 -11.70 18.37 4.49
CA LEU A 352 -11.14 18.44 5.84
C LEU A 352 -11.44 19.79 6.50
N LYS A 353 -11.27 20.89 5.79
CA LYS A 353 -11.58 22.23 6.31
C LYS A 353 -13.07 22.35 6.68
N GLU A 354 -13.97 21.84 5.85
CA GLU A 354 -15.41 21.80 6.11
C GLU A 354 -15.76 20.96 7.33
N LEU A 355 -15.15 19.78 7.47
CA LEU A 355 -15.29 18.93 8.66
C LEU A 355 -14.87 19.67 9.94
N PHE A 356 -13.87 20.54 9.84
CA PHE A 356 -13.39 21.39 10.92
C PHE A 356 -14.09 22.76 11.01
N GLY A 357 -15.29 22.90 10.43
CA GLY A 357 -16.10 24.12 10.53
C GLY A 357 -15.47 25.34 9.87
N GLY A 358 -14.73 25.13 8.77
CA GLY A 358 -14.01 26.18 8.05
C GLY A 358 -12.57 26.39 8.53
N LEU A 359 -12.09 25.67 9.55
CA LEU A 359 -10.72 25.78 10.04
C LEU A 359 -9.74 24.93 9.21
N ALA A 360 -8.71 25.57 8.64
CA ALA A 360 -7.66 24.88 7.91
C ALA A 360 -6.63 24.26 8.88
N VAL A 361 -6.85 23.00 9.26
CA VAL A 361 -6.03 22.30 10.27
C VAL A 361 -4.82 21.56 9.69
N MET A 362 -4.86 21.15 8.42
CA MET A 362 -3.77 20.45 7.76
C MET A 362 -3.73 20.79 6.27
N ASP A 363 -2.51 20.87 5.72
CA ASP A 363 -2.33 21.28 4.32
C ASP A 363 -2.41 20.15 3.30
N TYR A 364 -2.02 18.93 3.70
CA TYR A 364 -1.85 17.82 2.78
C TYR A 364 -2.59 16.53 3.22
N PRO A 365 -3.89 16.58 3.55
CA PRO A 365 -4.63 15.35 3.80
C PRO A 365 -4.80 14.54 2.52
N LYS A 366 -4.75 13.21 2.63
CA LYS A 366 -5.19 12.31 1.56
C LYS A 366 -6.73 12.30 1.47
N PRO A 367 -7.32 12.09 0.29
CA PRO A 367 -8.78 11.98 0.13
C PRO A 367 -9.33 10.71 0.80
N VAL A 368 -10.54 10.81 1.37
CA VAL A 368 -11.23 9.66 1.99
C VAL A 368 -11.52 8.58 0.95
N LYS A 369 -12.07 8.97 -0.21
CA LYS A 369 -12.42 8.07 -1.32
C LYS A 369 -11.23 7.24 -1.83
N LEU A 370 -10.03 7.82 -1.83
CA LEU A 370 -8.81 7.12 -2.22
C LEU A 370 -8.52 5.94 -1.30
N ILE A 371 -8.52 6.17 0.00
CA ILE A 371 -8.24 5.12 0.99
C ILE A 371 -9.41 4.14 1.06
N GLN A 372 -10.63 4.63 0.98
CA GLN A 372 -11.84 3.81 0.96
C GLN A 372 -11.82 2.80 -0.18
N ARG A 373 -11.37 3.21 -1.39
CA ARG A 373 -11.18 2.28 -2.51
C ARG A 373 -10.22 1.14 -2.15
N MET A 374 -9.11 1.43 -1.47
CA MET A 374 -8.16 0.40 -1.02
C MET A 374 -8.78 -0.51 0.04
N VAL A 375 -9.53 0.04 1.01
CA VAL A 375 -10.28 -0.74 2.02
C VAL A 375 -11.26 -1.70 1.32
N ALA A 376 -12.06 -1.21 0.37
CA ALA A 376 -13.01 -2.04 -0.36
C ALA A 376 -12.35 -3.17 -1.17
N LEU A 377 -11.13 -2.94 -1.69
CA LEU A 377 -10.41 -3.93 -2.50
C LEU A 377 -9.90 -5.12 -1.67
N THR A 378 -9.49 -4.91 -0.42
CA THR A 378 -8.70 -5.91 0.32
C THR A 378 -9.27 -6.29 1.68
N THR A 379 -10.38 -5.70 2.12
CA THR A 379 -10.96 -5.95 3.45
C THR A 379 -12.46 -6.24 3.40
N ARG A 380 -12.95 -7.04 4.35
CA ARG A 380 -14.35 -7.39 4.61
C ARG A 380 -14.63 -7.55 6.10
N ASP A 381 -15.90 -7.74 6.42
CA ASP A 381 -16.35 -8.21 7.73
C ASP A 381 -15.75 -7.37 8.88
N ASP A 382 -14.99 -8.00 9.77
CA ASP A 382 -14.34 -7.42 10.95
C ASP A 382 -12.81 -7.24 10.81
N ASP A 383 -12.32 -7.21 9.57
CA ASP A 383 -10.89 -7.04 9.27
C ASP A 383 -10.27 -5.81 9.95
N LEU A 384 -9.01 -5.94 10.34
CA LEU A 384 -8.22 -4.89 10.98
C LEU A 384 -7.35 -4.12 9.96
N ILE A 385 -7.46 -2.80 9.99
CA ILE A 385 -6.68 -1.87 9.16
C ILE A 385 -5.69 -1.08 10.01
N LEU A 386 -4.42 -1.04 9.63
CA LEU A 386 -3.37 -0.30 10.31
C LEU A 386 -2.85 0.85 9.44
N ASP A 387 -2.69 2.02 10.05
CA ASP A 387 -1.94 3.14 9.48
C ASP A 387 -1.00 3.72 10.53
N PHE A 388 0.30 3.51 10.33
CA PHE A 388 1.33 3.97 11.26
C PHE A 388 2.04 5.27 10.82
N PHE A 389 1.47 5.95 9.83
CA PHE A 389 1.76 7.33 9.43
C PHE A 389 0.44 8.10 9.31
N SER A 390 -0.42 7.96 10.31
CA SER A 390 -1.84 8.31 10.16
C SER A 390 -2.12 9.79 9.87
N GLY A 391 -1.23 10.71 10.25
CA GLY A 391 -1.36 12.13 9.94
C GLY A 391 -2.66 12.71 10.50
N SER A 392 -3.55 13.17 9.62
CA SER A 392 -4.90 13.61 10.03
C SER A 392 -5.87 12.47 10.34
N ALA A 393 -5.47 11.20 10.21
CA ALA A 393 -6.32 10.00 10.32
C ALA A 393 -7.38 9.86 9.21
N THR A 394 -7.00 10.13 7.95
CA THR A 394 -7.89 9.86 6.79
C THR A 394 -8.29 8.38 6.72
N THR A 395 -7.39 7.46 7.04
CA THR A 395 -7.65 6.02 7.02
C THR A 395 -8.79 5.61 7.94
N ALA A 396 -8.79 6.12 9.19
CA ALA A 396 -9.88 5.87 10.13
C ALA A 396 -11.24 6.40 9.61
N HIS A 397 -11.25 7.59 8.99
CA HIS A 397 -12.45 8.12 8.35
C HIS A 397 -12.94 7.18 7.23
N ALA A 398 -12.04 6.75 6.35
CA ALA A 398 -12.37 5.85 5.24
C ALA A 398 -12.91 4.49 5.71
N VAL A 399 -12.37 3.93 6.80
CA VAL A 399 -12.88 2.68 7.39
C VAL A 399 -14.30 2.85 7.91
N MET A 400 -14.57 3.91 8.68
CA MET A 400 -15.94 4.19 9.17
C MET A 400 -16.92 4.43 8.02
N GLN A 401 -16.50 5.16 6.98
CA GLN A 401 -17.31 5.40 5.78
C GLN A 401 -17.62 4.09 5.05
N GLN A 402 -16.62 3.22 4.87
CA GLN A 402 -16.82 1.93 4.21
C GLN A 402 -17.78 1.02 4.99
N ASN A 403 -17.61 0.92 6.31
CA ASN A 403 -18.53 0.17 7.18
C ASN A 403 -19.96 0.73 7.09
N ALA A 404 -20.11 2.06 7.02
CA ALA A 404 -21.41 2.68 6.82
C ALA A 404 -22.01 2.42 5.44
N GLU A 405 -21.22 2.13 4.41
CA GLU A 405 -21.72 1.81 3.07
C GLU A 405 -22.10 0.34 2.92
N ASP A 406 -21.23 -0.58 3.37
CA ASP A 406 -21.39 -2.02 3.13
C ASP A 406 -21.88 -2.82 4.35
N GLY A 407 -22.08 -2.18 5.51
CA GLY A 407 -22.51 -2.84 6.74
C GLY A 407 -21.42 -3.65 7.43
N GLY A 408 -20.15 -3.47 7.03
CA GLY A 408 -19.01 -4.10 7.69
C GLY A 408 -18.76 -3.61 9.11
N ARG A 409 -17.87 -4.32 9.81
CA ARG A 409 -17.45 -4.08 11.20
C ARG A 409 -15.93 -3.96 11.31
N ARG A 410 -15.28 -3.51 10.23
CA ARG A 410 -13.84 -3.34 10.17
C ARG A 410 -13.36 -2.40 11.26
N SER A 411 -12.22 -2.72 11.85
CA SER A 411 -11.60 -1.89 12.89
C SER A 411 -10.33 -1.22 12.38
N PHE A 412 -9.94 -0.12 13.02
CA PHE A 412 -8.70 0.57 12.67
C PHE A 412 -7.73 0.71 13.84
N LEU A 413 -6.44 0.70 13.50
CA LEU A 413 -5.33 1.03 14.39
C LEU A 413 -4.52 2.17 13.76
N MET A 414 -4.60 3.35 14.35
CA MET A 414 -3.84 4.52 13.93
C MET A 414 -2.62 4.70 14.84
N VAL A 415 -1.45 4.98 14.25
CA VAL A 415 -0.27 5.43 15.01
C VAL A 415 0.17 6.78 14.48
N GLN A 416 0.42 7.72 15.39
CA GLN A 416 0.90 9.05 15.06
C GLN A 416 1.91 9.53 16.09
N LEU A 417 3.02 10.09 15.60
CA LEU A 417 3.96 10.82 16.44
C LEU A 417 3.27 12.11 16.94
N PRO A 418 3.31 12.42 18.26
CA PRO A 418 2.74 13.65 18.83
C PRO A 418 3.63 14.85 18.51
N GLU A 419 3.79 15.14 17.22
CA GLU A 419 4.57 16.25 16.70
C GLU A 419 3.87 17.57 17.04
N PRO A 420 4.55 18.54 17.69
CA PRO A 420 3.98 19.84 18.00
C PRO A 420 3.62 20.62 16.74
N LEU A 421 2.47 21.28 16.77
CA LEU A 421 2.06 22.21 15.72
C LEU A 421 2.85 23.52 15.82
N ALA A 422 3.10 24.15 14.69
CA ALA A 422 3.67 25.50 14.68
C ALA A 422 2.70 26.49 15.35
N GLU A 423 3.20 27.34 16.25
CA GLU A 423 2.39 28.34 16.97
C GLU A 423 1.68 29.33 16.04
N THR A 424 2.24 29.53 14.84
CA THR A 424 1.68 30.37 13.78
C THR A 424 0.51 29.72 13.02
N SER A 425 0.31 28.40 13.17
CA SER A 425 -0.73 27.67 12.44
C SER A 425 -2.13 27.99 12.97
N ALA A 426 -3.13 27.93 12.08
CA ALA A 426 -4.53 28.13 12.45
C ALA A 426 -5.00 27.07 13.48
N ALA A 427 -4.56 25.82 13.32
CA ALA A 427 -4.85 24.74 14.26
C ALA A 427 -4.32 25.05 15.68
N TYR A 428 -3.07 25.54 15.80
CA TYR A 428 -2.52 25.88 17.11
C TYR A 428 -3.32 26.97 17.83
N ARG A 429 -3.68 28.02 17.08
CA ARG A 429 -4.51 29.13 17.59
C ARG A 429 -5.92 28.69 17.99
N ALA A 430 -6.44 27.64 17.35
CA ALA A 430 -7.73 27.04 17.69
C ALA A 430 -7.67 26.05 18.88
N GLY A 431 -6.50 25.87 19.50
CA GLY A 431 -6.34 25.06 20.72
C GLY A 431 -5.71 23.68 20.50
N PHE A 432 -5.51 23.24 19.26
CA PHE A 432 -4.76 22.01 18.98
C PHE A 432 -3.28 22.22 19.34
N ARG A 433 -2.58 21.18 19.82
CA ARG A 433 -1.17 21.27 20.22
C ARG A 433 -0.28 20.36 19.40
N THR A 434 -0.80 19.22 18.98
CA THR A 434 -0.08 18.22 18.21
C THR A 434 -0.88 17.76 17.00
N ILE A 435 -0.20 17.11 16.04
CA ILE A 435 -0.87 16.41 14.94
C ILE A 435 -1.88 15.36 15.48
N CYS A 436 -1.57 14.72 16.62
CA CYS A 436 -2.47 13.75 17.23
C CYS A 436 -3.81 14.34 17.65
N ASP A 437 -3.84 15.61 18.08
CA ASP A 437 -5.09 16.28 18.44
C ASP A 437 -5.99 16.43 17.21
N ILE A 438 -5.40 16.78 16.06
CA ILE A 438 -6.12 16.89 14.79
C ILE A 438 -6.64 15.51 14.36
N GLY A 439 -5.82 14.46 14.47
CA GLY A 439 -6.21 13.09 14.10
C GLY A 439 -7.40 12.59 14.90
N ARG A 440 -7.36 12.71 16.24
CA ARG A 440 -8.49 12.33 17.10
C ARG A 440 -9.75 13.13 16.80
N GLU A 441 -9.61 14.45 16.65
CA GLU A 441 -10.74 15.32 16.36
C GLU A 441 -11.36 15.00 15.00
N ARG A 442 -10.55 14.67 13.98
CA ARG A 442 -11.06 14.22 12.68
C ARG A 442 -11.90 12.96 12.84
N ILE A 443 -11.41 11.95 13.57
CA ILE A 443 -12.15 10.70 13.79
C ILE A 443 -13.48 10.99 14.48
N HIS A 444 -13.44 11.79 15.56
CA HIS A 444 -14.63 12.16 16.31
C HIS A 444 -15.70 12.82 15.42
N ARG A 445 -15.32 13.85 14.65
CA ARG A 445 -16.23 14.59 13.77
C ARG A 445 -16.69 13.78 12.57
N ALA A 446 -15.81 12.97 11.99
CA ALA A 446 -16.13 12.12 10.86
C ALA A 446 -17.19 11.08 11.24
N GLY A 447 -16.99 10.39 12.37
CA GLY A 447 -17.97 9.43 12.87
C GLY A 447 -19.34 10.06 13.10
N GLU A 448 -19.39 11.24 13.74
CA GLU A 448 -20.65 11.96 13.96
C GLU A 448 -21.32 12.45 12.68
N LYS A 449 -20.52 12.91 11.70
CA LYS A 449 -21.02 13.28 10.38
C LYS A 449 -21.64 12.07 9.69
N ILE A 450 -20.96 10.93 9.67
CA ILE A 450 -21.43 9.69 9.03
C ILE A 450 -22.74 9.22 9.66
N VAL A 451 -22.82 9.16 11.00
CA VAL A 451 -24.05 8.76 11.70
C VAL A 451 -25.20 9.73 11.39
N ARG A 452 -24.94 11.05 11.38
CA ARG A 452 -25.95 12.06 11.06
C ARG A 452 -26.46 11.94 9.62
N GLU A 453 -25.58 11.64 8.66
CA GLU A 453 -25.92 11.57 7.24
C GLU A 453 -26.58 10.24 6.85
N THR A 454 -26.22 9.14 7.51
CA THR A 454 -26.69 7.79 7.17
C THR A 454 -27.78 7.25 8.09
N GLY A 455 -27.91 7.80 9.31
CA GLY A 455 -28.80 7.29 10.35
C GLY A 455 -28.33 6.00 11.04
N LYS A 456 -27.15 5.46 10.68
CA LYS A 456 -26.61 4.19 11.20
C LYS A 456 -25.98 4.35 12.59
N THR A 457 -26.80 4.29 13.63
CA THR A 457 -26.37 4.50 15.03
C THR A 457 -25.54 3.36 15.63
N GLU A 458 -25.54 2.19 14.99
CA GLU A 458 -24.81 0.99 15.38
C GLU A 458 -23.33 0.99 14.92
N LEU A 459 -22.92 1.98 14.12
CA LEU A 459 -21.55 2.11 13.64
C LEU A 459 -20.57 2.37 14.80
N ASP A 460 -19.48 1.59 14.86
CA ASP A 460 -18.38 1.86 15.80
C ASP A 460 -17.60 3.11 15.36
N ILE A 461 -18.01 4.25 15.91
CA ILE A 461 -17.36 5.55 15.75
C ILE A 461 -16.44 5.90 16.93
N GLY A 462 -16.22 4.94 17.84
CA GLY A 462 -15.35 5.09 18.99
C GLY A 462 -13.87 4.91 18.62
N PHE A 463 -13.01 5.16 19.60
CA PHE A 463 -11.60 4.76 19.58
C PHE A 463 -10.99 4.84 20.99
N ARG A 464 -10.10 3.90 21.29
CA ARG A 464 -9.25 3.90 22.49
C ARG A 464 -7.94 4.61 22.21
N VAL A 465 -7.61 5.59 23.05
CA VAL A 465 -6.32 6.29 22.98
C VAL A 465 -5.28 5.58 23.85
N PHE A 466 -4.11 5.35 23.28
CA PHE A 466 -2.93 4.89 24.00
C PHE A 466 -1.76 5.84 23.76
N ARG A 467 -0.87 5.99 24.75
CA ARG A 467 0.36 6.77 24.62
C ARG A 467 1.58 5.89 24.90
N LEU A 468 2.61 6.03 24.08
CA LEU A 468 3.90 5.38 24.30
C LEU A 468 4.60 6.02 25.50
N GLU A 469 4.87 5.23 26.53
CA GLU A 469 5.67 5.63 27.69
C GLU A 469 6.98 4.85 27.71
N LYS A 470 8.11 5.57 27.83
CA LYS A 470 9.42 4.94 27.99
C LYS A 470 9.51 4.28 29.36
N LYS A 471 10.09 3.08 29.43
CA LYS A 471 10.41 2.47 30.72
C LYS A 471 11.36 3.41 31.47
N SER A 472 10.97 3.81 32.68
CA SER A 472 11.89 4.53 33.56
C SER A 472 13.12 3.65 33.79
N LYS A 473 14.32 4.22 33.66
CA LYS A 473 15.53 3.54 34.15
C LYS A 473 15.33 3.39 35.65
N GLN A 474 15.05 2.18 36.14
CA GLN A 474 15.26 1.91 37.56
C GLN A 474 16.72 2.28 37.86
N PRO A 475 17.01 3.11 38.87
CA PRO A 475 18.39 3.27 39.32
C PRO A 475 18.87 1.87 39.69
N ALA A 476 20.00 1.46 39.11
CA ALA A 476 20.66 0.22 39.49
C ALA A 476 20.84 0.27 41.02
N ARG A 477 20.27 -0.71 41.72
CA ARG A 477 20.48 -0.90 43.16
C ARG A 477 21.88 -1.44 43.40
#